data_AF-A0A8T0YFS7-F1
#
_entry.id   AF-A0A8T0YFS7-F1
#
_cell.length_a   1.000
_cell.length_b   1.000
_cell.length_c   1.000
_cell.angle_alpha   90.00
_cell.angle_beta   90.00
_cell.angle_gamma   90.00
#
_symmetry.space_group_name_H-M   'P 1'
#
loop_
_entity.id
_entity.type
_entity.pdbx_description
1 polymer ?
#
loop_
_entity_poly.entity_id
_entity_poly.type
_entity_poly.pdbx_seq_one_letter_code
_entity_poly.pdbx_strand_id
1 'polypeptide(L)'
;MISQLLGAFCGAFVIYVMQYQNLNVIDPHRETTQSSFSTYPSDNISNYTAFYTEFIGTAMLVLSIYAITDKRNKSAGPVGSPFAFCLMIMALGMAFGMNTGYAVNPARDLGPRIFTAIAGWGSKVFTIRNYYFWIPIVADSLGGVCGGGLYRILVEIHHPQPQAALL
;
A
#
# COMPACT_ATOMS: atom_id res chain seq x y z
N MET A 1 -12.27 2.08 -6.17
CA MET A 1 -11.70 0.72 -6.20
C MET A 1 -11.47 0.22 -7.63
N ILE A 2 -12.49 0.05 -8.47
CA ILE A 2 -12.31 -0.46 -9.85
C ILE A 2 -11.33 0.41 -10.66
N SER A 3 -11.48 1.75 -10.61
CA SER A 3 -10.57 2.67 -11.29
C SER A 3 -9.12 2.57 -10.81
N GLN A 4 -8.90 2.40 -9.50
CA GLN A 4 -7.56 2.23 -8.93
C GLN A 4 -6.94 0.91 -9.33
N LEU A 5 -7.72 -0.17 -9.35
CA LEU A 5 -7.28 -1.50 -9.77
C LEU A 5 -6.85 -1.49 -11.24
N LEU A 6 -7.67 -0.90 -12.11
CA LEU A 6 -7.35 -0.74 -13.54
C LEU A 6 -6.12 0.15 -13.74
N GLY A 7 -6.02 1.25 -12.98
CA GLY A 7 -4.85 2.12 -13.01
C GLY A 7 -3.56 1.39 -12.64
N ALA A 8 -3.58 0.61 -11.55
CA ALA A 8 -2.42 -0.17 -11.11
C ALA A 8 -2.06 -1.30 -12.09
N PHE A 9 -3.05 -1.95 -12.68
CA PHE A 9 -2.86 -2.93 -13.76
C PHE A 9 -2.18 -2.29 -14.99
N CYS A 10 -2.70 -1.15 -15.47
CA CYS A 10 -2.11 -0.43 -16.60
C CYS A 10 -0.69 0.07 -16.29
N GLY A 11 -0.45 0.52 -15.05
CA GLY A 11 0.88 0.89 -14.58
C GLY A 11 1.86 -0.28 -14.66
N ALA A 12 1.44 -1.47 -14.21
CA ALA A 12 2.24 -2.69 -14.32
C ALA A 12 2.54 -3.05 -15.79
N PHE A 13 1.55 -2.93 -16.69
CA PHE A 13 1.74 -3.13 -18.13
C PHE A 13 2.79 -2.17 -18.71
N VAL A 14 2.74 -0.88 -18.37
CA VAL A 14 3.72 0.11 -18.85
C VAL A 14 5.12 -0.26 -18.39
N ILE A 15 5.30 -0.60 -17.10
CA ILE A 15 6.60 -1.03 -16.56
C ILE A 15 7.10 -2.31 -17.24
N TYR A 16 6.22 -3.27 -17.51
CA TYR A 16 6.55 -4.49 -18.24
C TYR A 16 7.07 -4.20 -19.64
N VAL A 17 6.40 -3.30 -20.39
CA VAL A 17 6.85 -2.90 -21.73
C VAL A 17 8.22 -2.21 -21.64
N MET A 18 8.41 -1.31 -20.68
CA MET A 18 9.70 -0.62 -20.47
C MET A 18 10.84 -1.58 -20.12
N GLN A 19 10.55 -2.69 -19.43
CA GLN A 19 11.55 -3.67 -18.98
C GLN A 19 11.56 -4.96 -19.82
N TYR A 20 10.81 -5.04 -20.92
CA TYR A 20 10.55 -6.30 -21.62
C TYR A 20 11.82 -7.04 -22.05
N GLN A 21 12.78 -6.31 -22.63
CA GLN A 21 14.06 -6.88 -23.05
C GLN A 21 14.89 -7.36 -21.86
N ASN A 22 14.97 -6.57 -20.78
CA ASN A 22 15.68 -6.95 -19.57
C ASN A 22 15.05 -8.18 -18.90
N LEU A 23 13.73 -8.24 -18.84
CA LEU A 23 12.99 -9.39 -18.31
C LEU A 23 13.26 -10.66 -19.13
N ASN A 24 13.38 -10.56 -20.45
CA ASN A 24 13.72 -11.71 -21.29
C ASN A 24 15.15 -12.21 -21.10
N VAL A 25 16.07 -11.35 -20.65
CA VAL A 25 17.45 -11.74 -20.35
C VAL A 25 17.56 -12.32 -18.94
N ILE A 26 16.96 -11.66 -17.94
CA ILE A 26 17.10 -12.01 -16.52
C ILE A 26 16.19 -13.18 -16.14
N ASP A 27 14.97 -13.21 -16.68
CA ASP A 27 13.93 -14.16 -16.30
C ASP A 27 13.09 -14.58 -17.53
N PRO A 28 13.69 -15.28 -18.51
CA PRO A 28 13.02 -15.67 -19.76
C PRO A 28 11.76 -16.51 -19.52
N HIS A 29 11.71 -17.25 -18.41
CA HIS A 29 10.60 -18.13 -18.05
C HIS A 29 9.63 -17.52 -17.04
N ARG A 30 9.85 -16.27 -16.61
CA ARG A 30 8.96 -15.56 -15.68
C ARG A 30 8.77 -16.29 -14.36
N GLU A 31 9.85 -16.76 -13.75
CA GLU A 31 9.87 -17.53 -12.51
C GLU A 31 10.19 -16.71 -11.24
N THR A 32 10.92 -15.60 -11.38
CA THR A 32 11.53 -14.93 -10.22
C THR A 32 11.23 -13.44 -10.12
N THR A 33 10.85 -12.79 -11.22
CA THR A 33 10.70 -11.32 -11.31
C THR A 33 9.31 -10.78 -10.97
N GLN A 34 8.39 -11.62 -10.46
CA GLN A 34 7.03 -11.20 -10.07
C GLN A 34 7.02 -10.13 -8.96
N SER A 35 8.04 -10.13 -8.09
CA SER A 35 8.19 -9.21 -6.96
C SER A 35 8.49 -7.77 -7.39
N SER A 36 8.86 -7.54 -8.65
CA SER A 36 8.99 -6.20 -9.22
C SER A 36 7.65 -5.49 -9.41
N PHE A 37 6.55 -6.25 -9.44
CA PHE A 37 5.21 -5.73 -9.75
C PHE A 37 4.29 -5.73 -8.52
N SER A 38 4.30 -6.82 -7.76
CA SER A 38 3.43 -7.07 -6.60
C SER A 38 4.26 -7.48 -5.40
N THR A 39 3.68 -7.41 -4.21
CA THR A 39 4.42 -7.70 -2.98
C THR A 39 4.42 -9.18 -2.65
N TYR A 40 5.49 -9.64 -2.02
CA TYR A 40 5.61 -10.99 -1.51
C TYR A 40 6.41 -10.93 -0.21
N PRO A 41 6.06 -11.72 0.82
CA PRO A 41 6.78 -11.72 2.07
C PRO A 41 8.16 -12.34 1.90
N SER A 42 9.10 -11.83 2.69
CA SER A 42 10.45 -12.38 2.83
C SER A 42 10.40 -13.83 3.31
N ASP A 43 11.43 -14.62 2.99
CA ASP A 43 11.43 -16.08 3.12
C ASP A 43 11.07 -16.62 4.50
N ASN A 44 11.48 -15.91 5.55
CA ASN A 44 11.28 -16.32 6.94
C ASN A 44 10.02 -15.70 7.58
N ILE A 45 9.18 -15.03 6.79
CA ILE A 45 8.00 -14.33 7.28
C ILE A 45 6.76 -15.21 7.08
N SER A 46 6.13 -15.56 8.20
CA SER A 46 4.85 -16.28 8.19
C SER A 46 3.70 -15.39 7.73
N ASN A 47 2.61 -16.01 7.25
CA ASN A 47 1.38 -15.26 6.92
C ASN A 47 0.79 -14.51 8.12
N TYR A 48 0.98 -15.04 9.34
CA TYR A 48 0.58 -14.33 10.56
C TYR A 48 1.36 -13.02 10.72
N THR A 49 2.68 -13.09 10.55
CA THR A 49 3.56 -11.91 10.61
C THR A 49 3.30 -10.92 9.50
N ALA A 50 3.08 -11.43 8.30
CA ALA A 50 2.73 -10.62 7.15
C ALA A 50 1.42 -9.85 7.38
N PHE A 51 0.40 -10.51 7.94
CA PHE A 51 -0.90 -9.91 8.18
C PHE A 51 -0.82 -8.72 9.14
N TYR A 52 -0.21 -8.87 10.32
CA TYR A 52 -0.13 -7.74 11.25
C TYR A 52 0.82 -6.65 10.74
N THR A 53 1.83 -6.98 9.93
CA THR A 53 2.73 -5.98 9.34
C THR A 53 1.97 -5.07 8.37
N GLU A 54 1.20 -5.65 7.45
CA GLU A 54 0.37 -4.89 6.49
C GLU A 54 -0.76 -4.13 7.20
N PHE A 55 -1.38 -4.74 8.21
CA PHE A 55 -2.41 -4.09 9.03
C PHE A 55 -1.86 -2.84 9.74
N ILE A 56 -0.73 -2.96 10.43
CA ILE A 56 -0.12 -1.84 11.17
C ILE A 56 0.39 -0.78 10.19
N GLY A 57 1.06 -1.18 9.11
CA GLY A 57 1.56 -0.27 8.08
C GLY A 57 0.43 0.56 7.47
N THR A 58 -0.69 -0.06 7.14
CA THR A 58 -1.85 0.64 6.58
C THR A 58 -2.59 1.49 7.61
N ALA A 59 -2.68 1.04 8.87
CA ALA A 59 -3.24 1.86 9.94
C ALA A 59 -2.44 3.15 10.14
N MET A 60 -1.11 3.06 10.14
CA MET A 60 -0.22 4.22 10.21
C MET A 60 -0.37 5.11 8.97
N LEU A 61 -0.44 4.54 7.77
CA LEU A 61 -0.69 5.28 6.54
C LEU A 61 -1.97 6.11 6.62
N VAL A 62 -3.10 5.49 6.95
CA VAL A 62 -4.40 6.19 6.96
C VAL A 62 -4.48 7.20 8.10
N LEU A 63 -3.94 6.89 9.28
CA LEU A 63 -3.83 7.85 10.38
C LEU A 63 -3.05 9.10 9.96
N SER A 64 -1.89 8.91 9.31
CA SER A 64 -1.08 10.02 8.83
C SER A 64 -1.75 10.80 7.70
N ILE A 65 -2.50 10.15 6.80
CA ILE A 65 -3.31 10.84 5.78
C ILE A 65 -4.32 11.77 6.44
N TYR A 66 -5.07 11.30 7.45
CA TYR A 66 -5.99 12.17 8.18
C TYR A 66 -5.26 13.30 8.90
N ALA A 67 -4.12 13.02 9.53
CA ALA A 67 -3.34 14.04 10.21
C ALA A 67 -2.84 15.16 9.28
N ILE A 68 -2.43 14.83 8.06
CA ILE A 68 -1.96 15.78 7.04
C ILE A 68 -3.13 16.56 6.43
N THR A 69 -4.28 15.91 6.22
CA THR A 69 -5.44 16.52 5.53
C THR A 69 -6.39 17.29 6.44
N ASP A 70 -6.36 17.04 7.76
CA ASP A 70 -7.20 17.78 8.69
C ASP A 70 -6.77 19.25 8.77
N LYS A 71 -7.67 20.14 8.34
CA LYS A 71 -7.45 21.59 8.32
C LYS A 71 -7.40 22.22 9.72
N ARG A 72 -7.83 21.50 10.76
CA ARG A 72 -7.73 21.93 12.16
C ARG A 72 -6.35 21.65 12.75
N ASN A 73 -5.57 20.75 12.13
CA ASN A 73 -4.16 20.57 12.47
C ASN A 73 -3.30 21.70 11.91
N LYS A 74 -2.08 21.84 12.45
CA LYS A 74 -1.08 22.75 11.89
C LYS A 74 -0.74 22.33 10.46
N SER A 75 -1.21 23.11 9.50
CA SER A 75 -1.04 22.83 8.07
C SER A 75 0.44 22.91 7.65
N ALA A 76 0.85 21.98 6.78
CA ALA A 76 2.11 22.06 6.03
C ALA A 76 2.04 23.06 4.85
N GLY A 77 0.90 23.72 4.66
CA GLY A 77 0.61 24.60 3.52
C GLY A 77 0.32 23.83 2.23
N PRO A 78 -0.10 24.54 1.16
CA PRO A 78 -0.46 23.91 -0.12
C PRO A 78 0.70 23.18 -0.80
N VAL A 79 1.92 23.70 -0.64
CA VAL A 79 3.15 23.13 -1.23
C VAL A 79 3.76 22.05 -0.34
N GLY A 80 3.66 22.18 0.99
CA GLY A 80 4.24 21.22 1.91
C GLY A 80 3.41 19.96 2.10
N SER A 81 2.10 19.99 1.85
CA SER A 81 1.24 18.80 2.00
C SER A 81 1.63 17.64 1.06
N PRO A 82 1.86 17.86 -0.25
CA PRO A 82 2.41 16.82 -1.13
C PRO A 82 3.75 16.26 -0.63
N PHE A 83 4.64 17.12 -0.15
CA PHE A 83 5.94 16.70 0.38
C PHE A 83 5.79 15.85 1.65
N ALA A 84 4.85 16.20 2.53
CA ALA A 84 4.52 15.42 3.72
C ALA A 84 4.02 14.01 3.34
N PHE A 85 3.18 13.89 2.31
CA PHE A 85 2.75 12.57 1.80
C PHE A 85 3.93 11.75 1.26
N CYS A 86 4.83 12.36 0.49
CA CYS A 86 6.01 11.68 -0.03
C CYS A 86 6.92 11.18 1.10
N LEU A 87 7.22 12.03 2.07
CA LEU A 87 8.04 11.67 3.24
C LEU A 87 7.38 10.59 4.09
N MET A 88 6.06 10.67 4.27
CA MET A 88 5.29 9.65 5.00
C MET A 88 5.39 8.28 4.31
N ILE A 89 5.17 8.20 3.00
CA ILE A 89 5.28 6.93 2.25
C ILE A 89 6.72 6.40 2.31
N MET A 90 7.72 7.27 2.17
CA MET A 90 9.13 6.90 2.29
C MET A 90 9.45 6.32 3.68
N ALA A 91 9.00 6.97 4.75
CA ALA A 91 9.19 6.50 6.12
C ALA A 91 8.51 5.15 6.36
N LEU A 92 7.29 4.96 5.84
CA LEU A 92 6.59 3.67 5.92
C LEU A 92 7.35 2.56 5.18
N GLY A 93 7.85 2.85 3.97
CA GLY A 93 8.66 1.90 3.20
C GLY A 93 9.94 1.49 3.94
N MET A 94 10.63 2.44 4.57
CA MET A 94 11.84 2.17 5.35
C MET A 94 11.55 1.39 6.64
N ALA A 95 10.42 1.67 7.31
CA ALA A 95 10.09 1.05 8.59
C ALA A 95 9.43 -0.34 8.45
N PHE A 96 8.57 -0.54 7.45
CA PHE A 96 7.73 -1.74 7.31
C PHE A 96 8.04 -2.58 6.05
N GLY A 97 8.86 -2.07 5.13
CA GLY A 97 9.06 -2.71 3.83
C GLY A 97 9.79 -4.06 3.86
N MET A 98 10.65 -4.31 4.86
CA MET A 98 11.52 -5.49 4.86
C MET A 98 10.76 -6.82 5.00
N ASN A 99 9.61 -6.83 5.68
CA ASN A 99 8.87 -8.06 5.93
C ASN A 99 8.03 -8.48 4.72
N THR A 100 7.30 -7.52 4.15
CA THR A 100 6.24 -7.80 3.17
C THR A 100 6.33 -6.98 1.90
N GLY A 101 7.22 -5.98 1.82
CA GLY A 101 7.27 -5.05 0.68
C GLY A 101 6.27 -3.90 0.77
N TYR A 102 5.69 -3.64 1.96
CA TYR A 102 4.76 -2.55 2.26
C TYR A 102 3.66 -2.39 1.21
N ALA A 103 2.76 -3.37 1.09
CA ALA A 103 1.67 -3.27 0.11
C ALA A 103 0.81 -2.03 0.39
N VAL A 104 0.33 -1.91 1.63
CA VAL A 104 -0.43 -0.78 2.22
C VAL A 104 -1.61 -0.26 1.39
N ASN A 105 -2.01 -0.99 0.35
CA ASN A 105 -3.03 -0.63 -0.63
C ASN A 105 -3.44 -1.88 -1.45
N PRO A 106 -4.71 -2.32 -1.35
CA PRO A 106 -5.20 -3.49 -2.08
C PRO A 106 -5.07 -3.39 -3.60
N ALA A 107 -5.31 -2.21 -4.19
CA ALA A 107 -5.24 -2.02 -5.64
C ALA A 107 -3.80 -2.05 -6.15
N ARG A 108 -2.86 -1.50 -5.36
CA ARG A 108 -1.42 -1.47 -5.67
C ARG A 108 -0.80 -2.86 -5.73
N ASP A 109 -1.36 -3.82 -5.01
CA ASP A 109 -0.92 -5.22 -5.07
C ASP A 109 -1.72 -6.04 -6.09
N LEU A 110 -3.06 -6.03 -5.98
CA LEU A 110 -3.91 -6.91 -6.77
C LEU A 110 -3.87 -6.61 -8.27
N GLY A 111 -3.82 -5.32 -8.66
CA GLY A 111 -3.79 -4.93 -10.07
C GLY A 111 -2.57 -5.49 -10.82
N PRO A 112 -1.35 -5.19 -10.33
CA PRO A 112 -0.11 -5.77 -10.88
C PRO A 112 -0.04 -7.29 -10.76
N ARG A 113 -0.65 -7.89 -9.72
CA ARG A 113 -0.71 -9.36 -9.57
C ARG A 113 -1.58 -10.01 -10.64
N ILE A 114 -2.76 -9.43 -10.94
CA ILE A 114 -3.60 -9.88 -12.06
C ILE A 114 -2.86 -9.72 -13.39
N PHE A 115 -2.15 -8.61 -13.59
CA PHE A 115 -1.34 -8.39 -14.78
C PHE A 115 -0.26 -9.46 -14.95
N THR A 116 0.54 -9.72 -13.92
CA THR A 116 1.64 -10.71 -13.99
C THR A 116 1.12 -12.13 -14.20
N ALA A 117 -0.06 -12.47 -13.66
CA ALA A 117 -0.72 -13.76 -13.92
C ALA A 117 -0.96 -14.01 -15.42
N ILE A 118 -1.42 -12.99 -16.16
CA ILE A 118 -1.68 -13.09 -17.60
C ILE A 118 -0.44 -12.84 -18.47
N ALA A 119 0.57 -12.11 -17.96
CA ALA A 119 1.76 -11.69 -18.70
C ALA A 119 2.90 -12.74 -18.72
N GLY A 120 2.63 -13.96 -18.24
CA GLY A 120 3.52 -15.12 -18.38
C GLY A 120 3.94 -15.78 -17.06
N TRP A 121 3.81 -15.11 -15.91
CA TRP A 121 4.15 -15.74 -14.62
C TRP A 121 3.13 -16.82 -14.22
N GLY A 122 1.90 -16.75 -14.72
CA GLY A 122 0.86 -17.76 -14.48
C GLY A 122 0.25 -17.68 -13.09
N SER A 123 -0.50 -18.72 -12.70
CA SER A 123 -1.29 -18.75 -11.46
C SER A 123 -0.45 -18.74 -10.17
N LYS A 124 0.85 -19.02 -10.26
CA LYS A 124 1.75 -19.04 -9.10
C LYS A 124 1.80 -17.71 -8.36
N VAL A 125 1.56 -16.59 -9.03
CA VAL A 125 1.51 -15.26 -8.38
C VAL A 125 0.43 -15.18 -7.30
N PHE A 126 -0.56 -16.07 -7.31
CA PHE A 126 -1.59 -16.19 -6.27
C PHE A 126 -1.32 -17.31 -5.25
N THR A 127 -0.42 -18.26 -5.53
CA THR A 127 -0.15 -19.41 -4.64
C THR A 127 1.16 -19.29 -3.87
N ILE A 128 2.11 -18.46 -4.36
CA ILE A 128 3.39 -18.20 -3.72
C ILE A 128 3.20 -17.76 -2.26
N ARG A 129 4.08 -18.26 -1.38
CA ARG A 129 4.11 -17.97 0.06
C ARG A 129 2.77 -18.26 0.74
N ASN A 130 2.24 -19.48 0.57
CA ASN A 130 1.00 -19.95 1.19
C ASN A 130 -0.19 -19.03 0.90
N TYR A 131 -0.41 -18.72 -0.39
CA TYR A 131 -1.52 -17.87 -0.83
C TYR A 131 -1.47 -16.45 -0.22
N TYR A 132 -0.31 -15.80 -0.18
CA TYR A 132 -0.17 -14.47 0.43
C TYR A 132 -1.09 -13.38 -0.16
N PHE A 133 -1.54 -13.53 -1.42
CA PHE A 133 -2.29 -12.49 -2.16
C PHE A 133 -3.52 -11.90 -1.43
N TRP A 134 -4.17 -12.67 -0.55
CA TRP A 134 -5.36 -12.18 0.16
C TRP A 134 -4.99 -11.25 1.31
N ILE A 135 -3.75 -11.31 1.81
CA ILE A 135 -3.30 -10.54 2.97
C ILE A 135 -3.33 -9.04 2.67
N PRO A 136 -2.66 -8.50 1.62
CA PRO A 136 -2.79 -7.08 1.26
C PRO A 136 -4.24 -6.62 1.04
N ILE A 137 -5.13 -7.51 0.61
CA ILE A 137 -6.53 -7.13 0.39
C ILE A 137 -7.24 -6.92 1.74
N VAL A 138 -7.12 -7.89 2.64
CA VAL A 138 -7.87 -7.91 3.91
C VAL A 138 -7.18 -7.06 4.97
N ALA A 139 -5.88 -7.25 5.17
CA ALA A 139 -5.12 -6.54 6.20
C ALA A 139 -5.10 -5.04 5.95
N ASP A 140 -4.91 -4.58 4.71
CA ASP A 140 -4.89 -3.15 4.39
C ASP A 140 -6.27 -2.52 4.56
N SER A 141 -7.33 -3.22 4.15
CA SER A 141 -8.71 -2.74 4.34
C SER A 141 -9.04 -2.56 5.83
N LEU A 142 -8.69 -3.55 6.65
CA LEU A 142 -8.90 -3.49 8.11
C LEU A 142 -7.99 -2.46 8.78
N GLY A 143 -6.73 -2.39 8.35
CA GLY A 143 -5.75 -1.42 8.82
C GLY A 143 -6.20 0.00 8.53
N GLY A 144 -6.74 0.27 7.34
CA GLY A 144 -7.26 1.58 6.98
C GLY A 144 -8.44 2.03 7.84
N VAL A 145 -9.38 1.13 8.13
CA VAL A 145 -10.49 1.39 9.07
C VAL A 145 -9.95 1.68 10.47
N CYS A 146 -9.00 0.87 10.94
CA CYS A 146 -8.35 1.05 12.24
C CYS A 146 -7.63 2.40 12.35
N GLY A 147 -6.81 2.75 11.35
CA GLY A 147 -6.05 4.01 11.30
C GLY A 147 -6.95 5.25 11.33
N GLY A 148 -8.05 5.23 10.57
CA GLY A 148 -9.05 6.29 10.62
C GLY A 148 -9.74 6.39 11.99
N GLY A 149 -10.10 5.26 12.58
CA GLY A 149 -10.67 5.20 13.94
C GLY A 149 -9.71 5.74 15.00
N LEU A 150 -8.44 5.36 14.94
CA LEU A 150 -7.39 5.85 15.84
C LEU A 150 -7.20 7.36 15.71
N TYR A 151 -7.14 7.89 14.48
CA TYR A 151 -7.07 9.34 14.28
C TYR A 151 -8.25 10.05 14.92
N ARG A 152 -9.46 9.51 14.73
CA ARG A 152 -10.67 10.09 15.29
C ARG A 152 -10.62 10.17 16.81
N ILE A 153 -10.30 9.05 17.46
CA ILE A 153 -10.30 8.92 18.92
C ILE A 153 -9.15 9.70 19.56
N LEU A 154 -7.96 9.68 18.95
CA LEU A 154 -6.76 10.25 19.58
C LEU A 154 -6.55 11.73 19.24
N VAL A 155 -7.03 12.20 18.08
CA VAL A 155 -6.76 13.56 17.60
C VAL A 155 -8.05 14.33 17.37
N GLU A 156 -8.93 13.82 16.50
CA GLU A 156 -10.07 14.60 16.00
C GLU A 156 -11.00 15.11 17.11
N ILE A 157 -11.35 14.25 18.07
CA ILE A 157 -12.26 14.61 19.17
C ILE A 157 -11.66 15.58 20.18
N HIS A 158 -10.33 15.78 20.15
CA HIS A 158 -9.61 16.68 21.04
C HIS A 158 -9.43 18.08 20.43
N HIS A 159 -9.89 18.32 19.20
CA HIS A 159 -9.89 19.66 18.63
C HIS A 159 -10.79 20.60 19.44
N PRO A 160 -10.41 21.89 19.59
CA PRO A 160 -11.28 22.88 20.19
C PRO A 160 -12.63 22.90 19.46
N GLN A 161 -13.73 22.91 20.22
CA GLN A 161 -15.03 23.06 19.61
C GLN A 161 -15.09 24.42 18.90
N PRO A 162 -15.73 24.52 17.72
CA PRO A 162 -15.98 25.80 17.10
C PRO A 162 -16.68 26.67 18.14
N GLN A 163 -16.14 27.85 18.45
CA GLN A 163 -16.87 28.83 19.24
C GLN A 163 -18.21 29.02 18.55
N ALA A 164 -19.29 28.57 19.18
CA ALA A 164 -20.63 28.90 18.74
C ALA A 164 -20.63 30.41 18.62
N ALA A 165 -20.85 30.92 17.41
CA ALA A 165 -20.97 32.34 17.18
C ALA A 165 -22.11 32.81 18.07
N LEU A 166 -21.77 33.38 19.23
CA LEU A 166 -22.70 34.09 20.08
C LEU A 166 -23.10 35.32 19.27
N LEU A 167 -24.20 35.17 18.53
CA LEU A 167 -24.99 36.28 18.01
C LEU A 167 -25.56 37.08 19.18
#